data_AF-A0A7K3S361-F1
#
_entry.id   AF-A0A7K3S361-F1
#
_cell.length_a   1.000
_cell.length_b   1.000
_cell.length_c   1.000
_cell.angle_alpha   90.00
_cell.angle_beta   90.00
_cell.angle_gamma   90.00
#
_symmetry.space_group_name_H-M   'P 1'
#
loop_
_entity.id
_entity.type
_entity.pdbx_description
1 polymer ?
#
loop_
_entity_poly.entity_id
_entity_poly.type
_entity_poly.pdbx_seq_one_letter_code
_entity_poly.pdbx_strand_id
1 'polypeptide(L)'
;MKIRRVLATAVALAVTTPAALLSVSPAYADAKPAAQTQDQQKSKPTIKELEEAAAEAQEAYDKAAKAEAAGRVERDKTLDDLSEVSGTHPLAVASAAADQAAKDAADAKTAADEAVTEAKAALDALTEDATEEERAAAETALSEAEATATTA
;
A
#
# COMPACT_ATOMS: atom_id res chain seq x y z
N MET A 1 -11.08 -25.09 -21.81
CA MET A 1 -12.39 -25.02 -21.12
C MET A 1 -12.53 -23.65 -20.48
N LYS A 2 -13.66 -23.00 -20.71
CA LYS A 2 -13.95 -21.58 -20.39
C LYS A 2 -14.14 -21.38 -18.88
N ILE A 3 -13.37 -20.47 -18.29
CA ILE A 3 -13.54 -20.02 -16.91
C ILE A 3 -14.74 -19.08 -16.87
N ARG A 4 -15.85 -19.54 -16.30
CA ARG A 4 -17.06 -18.73 -16.10
C ARG A 4 -16.84 -17.80 -14.90
N ARG A 5 -16.42 -16.57 -15.17
CA ARG A 5 -16.53 -15.45 -14.23
C ARG A 5 -17.98 -14.97 -14.24
N VAL A 6 -18.79 -15.40 -13.29
CA VAL A 6 -20.07 -14.76 -12.96
C VAL A 6 -20.26 -14.86 -11.45
N LEU A 7 -19.98 -13.77 -10.75
CA LEU A 7 -20.68 -13.36 -9.52
C LEU A 7 -20.30 -11.91 -9.21
N ALA A 8 -20.77 -11.03 -10.09
CA ALA A 8 -20.96 -9.63 -9.80
C ALA A 8 -22.47 -9.38 -9.75
N THR A 9 -22.89 -8.40 -8.94
CA THR A 9 -24.25 -7.84 -8.78
C THR A 9 -25.13 -8.51 -7.71
N ALA A 10 -25.19 -7.91 -6.52
CA ALA A 10 -26.43 -7.55 -5.79
C ALA A 10 -26.17 -7.21 -4.31
N VAL A 11 -25.54 -6.06 -4.04
CA VAL A 11 -25.71 -5.35 -2.74
C VAL A 11 -25.88 -3.88 -3.05
N ALA A 12 -27.06 -3.51 -3.54
CA ALA A 12 -27.49 -2.13 -3.61
C ALA A 12 -29.02 -2.14 -3.47
N LEU A 13 -29.54 -1.17 -2.73
CA LEU A 13 -30.95 -0.91 -2.39
C LEU A 13 -31.44 -1.47 -1.03
N ALA A 14 -30.91 -0.92 0.06
CA ALA A 14 -31.69 -0.80 1.31
C ALA A 14 -31.32 0.42 2.16
N VAL A 15 -30.63 1.43 1.60
CA VAL A 15 -30.37 2.71 2.30
C VAL A 15 -30.87 3.85 1.42
N THR A 16 -32.19 3.92 1.24
CA THR A 16 -32.90 5.04 0.62
C THR A 16 -34.16 5.27 1.44
N THR A 17 -33.97 6.01 2.54
CA THR A 17 -34.85 7.01 3.18
C THR A 17 -36.39 6.79 3.17
N PRO A 18 -37.04 7.16 4.28
CA PRO A 18 -37.49 8.55 4.32
C PRO A 18 -37.04 9.25 5.59
N ALA A 19 -36.07 10.16 5.42
CA ALA A 19 -35.90 11.35 6.26
C ALA A 19 -37.08 12.35 6.08
N ALA A 20 -38.30 11.83 5.93
CA ALA A 20 -39.54 12.59 5.74
C ALA A 20 -40.51 12.43 6.94
N LEU A 21 -40.05 11.88 8.07
CA LEU A 21 -40.82 11.77 9.31
C LEU A 21 -40.40 12.77 10.40
N LEU A 22 -39.56 13.77 10.07
CA LEU A 22 -39.09 14.78 11.03
C LEU A 22 -39.51 16.23 10.72
N SER A 23 -40.37 16.46 9.71
CA SER A 23 -40.85 17.81 9.36
C SER A 23 -42.34 18.07 9.66
N VAL A 24 -43.00 17.22 10.45
CA VAL A 24 -44.32 17.56 11.00
C VAL A 24 -44.10 18.37 12.28
N SER A 25 -44.04 19.69 12.11
CA SER A 25 -44.29 20.67 13.16
C SER A 25 -45.55 20.27 13.94
N PRO A 26 -45.55 20.22 15.29
CA PRO A 26 -46.79 20.00 16.00
C PRO A 26 -47.58 21.30 15.97
N ALA A 27 -48.56 21.38 15.08
CA ALA A 27 -49.69 22.28 15.25
C ALA A 27 -50.48 21.78 16.48
N TYR A 28 -50.05 22.21 17.67
CA TYR A 28 -50.74 22.01 18.94
C TYR A 28 -51.94 22.97 19.00
N ALA A 29 -52.96 22.72 18.18
CA ALA A 29 -54.25 23.39 18.30
C ALA A 29 -55.31 22.53 17.59
N ASP A 30 -56.26 22.01 18.36
CA ASP A 30 -57.47 21.32 17.87
C ASP A 30 -57.26 19.93 17.23
N ALA A 31 -56.99 18.93 18.06
CA ALA A 31 -57.36 17.56 17.74
C ALA A 31 -57.80 16.82 19.01
N LYS A 32 -59.12 16.64 19.14
CA LYS A 32 -59.79 15.56 19.89
C LYS A 32 -58.91 14.28 19.86
N PRO A 33 -58.79 13.49 20.95
CA PRO A 33 -57.90 12.34 20.94
C PRO A 33 -58.33 11.37 19.84
N ALA A 34 -57.64 11.42 18.71
CA ALA A 34 -57.73 10.41 17.67
C ALA A 34 -57.17 9.16 18.33
N ALA A 35 -58.06 8.21 18.59
CA ALA A 35 -57.73 6.90 19.13
C ALA A 35 -56.45 6.41 18.46
N GLN A 36 -55.38 6.26 19.25
CA GLN A 36 -54.20 5.53 18.81
C GLN A 36 -54.72 4.16 18.38
N THR A 37 -54.74 3.95 17.06
CA THR A 37 -55.25 2.73 16.47
C THR A 37 -54.49 1.57 17.10
N GLN A 38 -55.24 0.57 17.57
CA GLN A 38 -54.78 -0.68 18.17
C GLN A 38 -53.69 -1.41 17.36
N ASP A 39 -53.47 -1.02 16.11
CA ASP A 39 -52.47 -1.62 15.22
C ASP A 39 -51.03 -1.28 15.64
N GLN A 40 -50.75 -0.13 16.25
CA GLN A 40 -49.39 0.17 16.75
C GLN A 40 -49.02 -0.65 18.01
N GLN A 41 -50.01 -1.16 18.75
CA GLN A 41 -49.78 -2.07 19.87
C GLN A 41 -49.59 -3.53 19.42
N LYS A 42 -50.13 -3.92 18.26
CA LYS A 42 -50.06 -5.28 17.73
C LYS A 42 -48.76 -5.61 17.00
N SER A 43 -47.97 -4.60 16.61
CA SER A 43 -46.70 -4.75 15.89
C SER A 43 -45.45 -4.64 16.76
N LYS A 44 -45.61 -4.59 18.10
CA LYS A 44 -44.46 -4.51 19.01
C LYS A 44 -43.92 -5.92 19.26
N PRO A 45 -42.61 -6.17 19.00
CA PRO A 45 -42.03 -7.47 19.30
C PRO A 45 -42.19 -7.80 20.78
N THR A 46 -42.50 -9.06 21.05
CA THR A 46 -42.57 -9.61 22.40
C THR A 46 -41.18 -9.64 23.04
N ILE A 47 -41.13 -9.69 24.37
CA ILE A 47 -39.85 -9.76 25.10
C ILE A 47 -39.02 -10.97 24.63
N LYS A 48 -39.68 -12.10 24.36
CA LYS A 48 -39.01 -13.31 23.87
C LYS A 48 -38.37 -13.11 22.49
N GLU A 49 -39.06 -12.45 21.56
CA GLU A 49 -38.51 -12.14 20.23
C GLU A 49 -37.32 -11.17 20.32
N LEU A 50 -37.35 -10.24 21.29
CA LEU A 50 -36.22 -9.35 21.55
C LEU A 50 -35.02 -10.09 22.17
N GLU A 51 -35.26 -11.05 23.06
CA GLU A 51 -34.20 -11.89 23.63
C GLU A 51 -33.54 -12.78 22.58
N GLU A 52 -34.33 -13.37 21.68
CA GLU A 52 -33.82 -14.17 20.56
C GLU A 52 -33.00 -13.31 19.59
N ALA A 53 -33.54 -12.15 19.18
CA ALA A 53 -32.81 -11.22 18.32
C ALA A 53 -31.52 -10.69 18.98
N ALA A 54 -31.52 -10.47 20.30
CA ALA A 54 -30.32 -10.06 21.03
C ALA A 54 -29.28 -11.18 21.09
N ALA A 55 -29.70 -12.44 21.28
CA ALA A 55 -28.80 -13.59 21.26
C ALA A 55 -28.16 -13.79 19.88
N GLU A 56 -28.96 -13.69 18.81
CA GLU A 56 -28.45 -13.76 17.42
C GLU A 56 -27.48 -12.62 17.12
N ALA A 57 -27.80 -11.39 17.54
CA ALA A 57 -26.92 -10.25 17.36
C ALA A 57 -25.60 -10.41 18.12
N GLN A 58 -25.64 -10.92 19.35
CA GLN A 58 -24.45 -11.20 20.15
C GLN A 58 -23.57 -12.27 19.49
N GLU A 59 -24.16 -13.36 19.00
CA GLU A 59 -23.43 -14.41 18.30
C GLU A 59 -22.75 -13.87 17.03
N ALA A 60 -23.47 -13.07 16.24
CA ALA A 60 -22.94 -12.44 15.04
C ALA A 60 -21.78 -11.48 15.38
N TYR A 61 -21.92 -10.69 16.44
CA TYR A 61 -20.88 -9.80 16.94
C TYR A 61 -19.63 -10.56 17.38
N ASP A 62 -19.79 -11.59 18.21
CA ASP A 62 -18.67 -12.37 18.73
C ASP A 62 -17.91 -13.09 17.61
N LYS A 63 -18.64 -13.57 16.59
CA LYS A 63 -18.03 -14.13 15.38
C LYS A 63 -17.25 -13.08 14.59
N ALA A 64 -17.81 -11.89 14.41
CA ALA A 64 -17.15 -10.79 13.72
C ALA A 64 -15.88 -10.33 14.47
N ALA A 65 -15.96 -10.17 15.79
CA ALA A 65 -14.83 -9.78 16.63
C ALA A 65 -13.68 -10.80 16.58
N LYS A 66 -14.00 -12.10 16.59
CA LYS A 66 -12.98 -13.16 16.41
C LYS A 66 -12.34 -13.12 15.03
N ALA A 67 -13.14 -12.94 13.98
CA ALA A 67 -12.63 -12.83 12.61
C ALA A 67 -11.73 -11.58 12.44
N GLU A 68 -12.11 -10.45 13.03
CA GLU A 68 -11.30 -9.23 13.04
C GLU A 68 -9.98 -9.47 13.77
N ALA A 69 -10.00 -10.05 14.98
CA ALA A 69 -8.80 -10.32 15.75
C ALA A 69 -7.83 -11.22 14.97
N ALA A 70 -8.33 -12.30 14.36
CA ALA A 70 -7.52 -13.18 13.52
C ALA A 70 -6.95 -12.45 12.29
N GLY A 71 -7.77 -11.62 11.63
CA GLY A 71 -7.32 -10.83 10.48
C GLY A 71 -6.23 -9.81 10.83
N ARG A 72 -6.32 -9.18 12.01
CA ARG A 72 -5.30 -8.25 12.50
C ARG A 72 -3.97 -8.95 12.76
N VAL A 73 -3.99 -10.13 13.38
CA VAL A 73 -2.79 -10.93 13.63
C VAL A 73 -2.09 -11.27 12.31
N GLU A 74 -2.83 -11.75 11.30
CA GLU A 74 -2.23 -12.10 10.01
C GLU A 74 -1.68 -10.88 9.26
N ARG A 75 -2.42 -9.77 9.29
CA ARG A 75 -1.95 -8.49 8.72
C ARG A 75 -0.65 -8.04 9.38
N ASP A 76 -0.61 -8.02 10.71
CA ASP A 76 0.54 -7.51 11.45
C ASP A 76 1.77 -8.40 11.22
N LYS A 77 1.58 -9.72 11.15
CA LYS A 77 2.64 -10.65 10.74
C LYS A 77 3.12 -10.36 9.31
N THR A 78 2.21 -10.17 8.36
CA THR A 78 2.57 -9.86 6.96
C THR A 78 3.34 -8.55 6.86
N LEU A 79 2.95 -7.54 7.62
CA LEU A 79 3.65 -6.24 7.64
C LEU A 79 5.03 -6.34 8.30
N ASP A 80 5.16 -7.14 9.36
CA ASP A 80 6.46 -7.40 9.98
C ASP A 80 7.39 -8.17 9.02
N ASP A 81 6.87 -9.19 8.35
CA ASP A 81 7.57 -9.93 7.29
C ASP A 81 7.95 -9.02 6.10
N LEU A 82 7.24 -7.91 5.88
CA LEU A 82 7.55 -6.94 4.82
C LEU A 82 8.50 -5.82 5.29
N SER A 83 8.75 -5.70 6.59
CA SER A 83 9.56 -4.61 7.14
C SER A 83 11.03 -4.70 6.68
N GLU A 84 11.74 -3.57 6.63
CA GLU A 84 13.15 -3.57 6.24
C GLU A 84 14.07 -4.23 7.27
N VAL A 85 13.63 -4.32 8.53
CA VAL A 85 14.46 -4.78 9.66
C VAL A 85 14.34 -6.30 9.87
N SER A 86 13.12 -6.84 9.77
CA SER A 86 12.80 -8.26 10.00
C SER A 86 12.35 -8.97 8.72
N GLY A 87 12.42 -8.29 7.57
CA GLY A 87 11.67 -8.68 6.39
C GLY A 87 12.12 -9.99 5.77
N THR A 88 11.36 -11.06 6.00
CA THR A 88 11.55 -12.34 5.33
C THR A 88 10.67 -12.48 4.08
N HIS A 89 9.73 -11.55 3.86
CA HIS A 89 8.87 -11.55 2.70
C HIS A 89 9.70 -11.35 1.43
N PRO A 90 9.45 -12.12 0.35
CA PRO A 90 10.24 -12.04 -0.88
C PRO A 90 10.36 -10.64 -1.48
N LEU A 91 9.35 -9.78 -1.30
CA LEU A 91 9.40 -8.39 -1.75
C LEU A 91 10.39 -7.53 -0.95
N ALA A 92 10.47 -7.71 0.38
CA ALA A 92 11.43 -6.98 1.21
C ALA A 92 12.87 -7.38 0.83
N VAL A 93 13.11 -8.68 0.65
CA VAL A 93 14.40 -9.21 0.20
C VAL A 93 14.76 -8.69 -1.20
N ALA A 94 13.82 -8.70 -2.14
CA ALA A 94 14.05 -8.18 -3.49
C ALA A 94 14.31 -6.67 -3.50
N SER A 95 13.60 -5.89 -2.67
CA SER A 95 13.83 -4.46 -2.52
C SER A 95 15.24 -4.19 -1.98
N ALA A 96 15.63 -4.86 -0.89
CA ALA A 96 16.96 -4.69 -0.31
C ALA A 96 18.08 -5.05 -1.29
N ALA A 97 17.90 -6.13 -2.07
CA ALA A 97 18.85 -6.52 -3.11
C ALA A 97 18.94 -5.48 -4.24
N ALA A 98 17.81 -4.93 -4.68
CA ALA A 98 17.79 -3.87 -5.68
C ALA A 98 18.45 -2.57 -5.16
N ASP A 99 18.18 -2.22 -3.91
CA ASP A 99 18.77 -1.05 -3.24
C ASP A 99 20.28 -1.21 -3.06
N GLN A 100 20.78 -2.42 -2.83
CA GLN A 100 22.21 -2.68 -2.80
C GLN A 100 22.82 -2.59 -4.19
N ALA A 101 22.22 -3.23 -5.19
CA ALA A 101 22.70 -3.18 -6.57
C ALA A 101 22.74 -1.73 -7.11
N ALA A 102 21.77 -0.90 -6.74
CA ALA A 102 21.75 0.52 -7.09
C ALA A 102 22.90 1.30 -6.43
N LYS A 103 23.23 1.00 -5.16
CA LYS A 103 24.40 1.60 -4.48
C LYS A 103 25.70 1.16 -5.15
N ASP A 104 25.85 -0.14 -5.39
CA ASP A 104 27.04 -0.69 -6.03
C ASP A 104 27.26 -0.08 -7.42
N ALA A 105 26.19 0.11 -8.20
CA ALA A 105 26.25 0.78 -9.50
C ALA A 105 26.61 2.27 -9.37
N ALA A 106 26.05 2.98 -8.39
CA ALA A 106 26.39 4.38 -8.15
C ALA A 106 27.86 4.56 -7.73
N ASP A 107 28.38 3.66 -6.90
CA ASP A 107 29.77 3.64 -6.47
C ASP A 107 30.70 3.31 -7.65
N ALA A 108 30.35 2.31 -8.47
CA ALA A 108 31.10 1.96 -9.67
C ALA A 108 31.17 3.13 -10.67
N LYS A 109 30.04 3.82 -10.89
CA LYS A 109 30.00 5.01 -11.74
C LYS A 109 30.88 6.13 -11.19
N THR A 110 30.80 6.39 -9.88
CA THR A 110 31.61 7.41 -9.23
C THR A 110 33.10 7.12 -9.41
N ALA A 111 33.53 5.89 -9.15
CA ALA A 111 34.93 5.47 -9.32
C ALA A 111 35.39 5.58 -10.78
N ALA A 112 34.53 5.26 -11.76
CA ALA A 112 34.87 5.38 -13.17
C ALA A 112 34.98 6.85 -13.63
N ASP A 113 34.07 7.72 -13.16
CA ASP A 113 34.11 9.16 -13.43
C ASP A 113 35.38 9.81 -12.82
N GLU A 114 35.77 9.38 -11.61
CA GLU A 114 37.03 9.78 -10.96
C GLU A 114 38.25 9.33 -11.77
N ALA A 115 38.29 8.07 -12.21
CA ALA A 115 39.40 7.55 -13.02
C ALA A 115 39.58 8.30 -14.36
N VAL A 116 38.48 8.68 -15.02
CA VAL A 116 38.54 9.51 -16.23
C VAL A 116 39.14 10.88 -15.91
N THR A 117 38.74 11.48 -14.79
CA THR A 117 39.25 12.78 -14.35
C THR A 117 40.75 12.71 -14.06
N GLU A 118 41.20 11.67 -13.36
CA GLU A 118 42.62 11.45 -13.04
C GLU A 118 43.45 11.18 -14.30
N ALA A 119 42.95 10.36 -15.24
CA ALA A 119 43.63 10.08 -16.50
C ALA A 119 43.78 11.35 -17.37
N LYS A 120 42.76 12.20 -17.42
CA LYS A 120 42.83 13.51 -18.09
C LYS A 120 43.88 14.41 -17.44
N ALA A 121 43.88 14.49 -16.11
CA ALA A 121 44.87 15.28 -15.38
C ALA A 121 46.31 14.77 -15.60
N ALA A 122 46.51 13.46 -15.67
CA ALA A 122 47.81 12.87 -15.96
C ALA A 122 48.30 13.19 -17.38
N LEU A 123 47.40 13.11 -18.37
CA LEU A 123 47.70 13.49 -19.75
C LEU A 123 48.05 14.98 -19.87
N ASP A 124 47.28 15.85 -19.21
CA ASP A 124 47.50 17.30 -19.19
C ASP A 124 48.79 17.71 -18.46
N ALA A 125 49.27 16.88 -17.52
CA ALA A 125 50.49 17.13 -16.77
C ALA A 125 51.78 16.77 -17.53
N LEU A 126 51.68 16.11 -18.69
CA LEU A 126 52.86 15.78 -19.50
C LEU A 126 53.51 17.06 -20.05
N THR A 127 54.81 17.21 -19.82
CA THR A 127 55.60 18.31 -20.36
C THR A 127 55.86 18.13 -21.86
N GLU A 128 56.38 19.14 -22.53
CA GLU A 128 56.78 19.06 -23.94
C GLU A 128 57.89 18.02 -24.20
N ASP A 129 58.74 17.76 -23.21
CA ASP A 129 59.82 16.76 -23.26
C ASP A 129 59.36 15.31 -23.02
N ALA A 130 58.08 15.09 -22.65
CA ALA A 130 57.54 13.75 -22.45
C ALA A 130 57.69 12.91 -23.73
N THR A 131 58.15 11.66 -23.57
CA THR A 131 58.42 10.79 -24.72
C THR A 131 57.14 10.38 -25.44
N GLU A 132 57.26 9.91 -26.68
CA GLU A 132 56.11 9.40 -27.43
C GLU A 132 55.46 8.22 -26.70
N GLU A 133 56.25 7.36 -26.04
CA GLU A 133 55.75 6.25 -25.25
C GLU A 133 54.96 6.70 -24.02
N GLU A 134 55.42 7.74 -23.31
CA GLU A 134 54.71 8.30 -22.15
C GLU A 134 53.36 8.91 -22.55
N ARG A 135 53.32 9.65 -23.66
CA ARG A 135 52.07 10.20 -24.22
C ARG A 135 51.11 9.10 -24.64
N ALA A 136 51.60 8.10 -25.40
CA ALA A 136 50.78 6.98 -25.85
C ALA A 136 50.20 6.17 -24.67
N ALA A 137 50.98 5.97 -23.60
CA ALA A 137 50.50 5.32 -22.40
C ALA A 137 49.39 6.12 -21.69
N ALA A 138 49.55 7.44 -21.56
CA ALA A 138 48.53 8.31 -20.96
C ALA A 138 47.24 8.38 -21.80
N GLU A 139 47.35 8.47 -23.13
CA GLU A 139 46.19 8.41 -24.04
C GLU A 139 45.45 7.06 -23.95
N THR A 140 46.20 5.96 -23.85
CA THR A 140 45.63 4.62 -23.66
C THR A 140 44.88 4.53 -22.32
N ALA A 141 45.50 4.99 -21.23
CA ALA A 141 44.87 5.00 -19.92
C ALA A 141 43.57 5.82 -19.90
N LEU A 142 43.56 6.98 -20.58
CA LEU A 142 42.36 7.78 -20.75
C LEU A 142 41.27 7.02 -21.53
N SER A 143 41.61 6.40 -22.65
CA SER A 143 40.64 5.63 -23.44
C SER A 143 40.05 4.45 -22.65
N GLU A 144 40.84 3.76 -21.83
CA GLU A 144 40.38 2.66 -20.98
C GLU A 144 39.47 3.14 -19.85
N ALA A 145 39.80 4.28 -19.24
CA ALA A 145 38.96 4.92 -18.24
C ALA A 145 37.60 5.35 -18.84
N GLU A 146 37.60 5.98 -20.01
CA GLU A 146 36.35 6.41 -20.68
C GLU A 146 35.49 5.22 -21.12
N ALA A 147 36.12 4.13 -21.58
CA ALA A 147 35.41 2.89 -21.90
C ALA A 147 34.76 2.28 -20.64
N THR A 148 35.48 2.27 -19.52
CA THR A 148 34.96 1.78 -18.24
C THR A 148 33.78 2.64 -17.78
N ALA A 149 33.92 3.97 -17.78
CA ALA A 149 32.86 4.90 -17.39
C ALA A 149 31.60 4.81 -18.26
N THR A 150 31.73 4.45 -19.55
CA THR A 150 30.58 4.24 -20.44
C THR A 150 29.73 3.03 -20.03
N THR A 151 30.33 2.06 -19.35
CA THR A 151 29.69 0.79 -18.96
C THR A 151 29.35 0.69 -17.47
N ALA A 152 29.74 1.70 -16.68
CA ALA A 152 29.48 1.80 -15.24
C ALA A 152 28.12 2.47 -14.96
#